data_AF-A0AAD3NNV0-F1
#
_entry.id   AF-A0AAD3NNV0-F1
#
_cell.length_a   1.000
_cell.length_b   1.000
_cell.length_c   1.000
_cell.angle_alpha   90.00
_cell.angle_beta   90.00
_cell.angle_gamma   90.00
#
_symmetry.space_group_name_H-M   'P 1'
#
loop_
_entity.id
_entity.type
_entity.pdbx_description
1 polymer ?
#
loop_
_entity_poly.entity_id
_entity_poly.type
_entity_poly.pdbx_seq_one_letter_code
_entity_poly.pdbx_strand_id
1 'polypeptide(L)'
;MGGVTLEEELQRKEAEQQQEDEEGWVKVTRGHKGTKARPHSEAANKRTLQKEMRKKKRKELMNFYTWQHRNTQKEHIAELRKKFEEDKQRIALLRAQRKFRPY
;
A
#
# COMPACT_ATOMS: atom_id res chain seq x y z
N MET A 1 2.68 47.39 17.39
CA MET A 1 3.97 46.86 16.88
C MET A 1 3.78 45.36 16.67
N GLY A 2 3.29 44.96 15.49
CA GLY A 2 2.99 43.56 15.18
C GLY A 2 4.29 42.78 15.01
N GLY A 3 4.50 41.75 15.83
CA GLY A 3 5.62 40.83 15.68
C GLY A 3 5.39 39.95 14.46
N VAL A 4 6.32 40.00 13.51
CA VAL A 4 6.35 39.07 12.37
C VAL A 4 6.50 37.66 12.95
N THR A 5 5.64 36.74 12.54
CA THR A 5 5.66 35.38 13.08
C THR A 5 6.87 34.62 12.53
N LEU A 6 7.53 33.79 13.36
CA LEU A 6 8.71 32.98 12.96
C LEU A 6 8.48 32.18 11.66
N GLU A 7 7.24 31.80 11.37
CA GLU A 7 6.86 31.10 10.14
C GLU A 7 6.99 31.98 8.89
N GLU A 8 6.63 33.27 8.99
CA GLU A 8 6.73 34.22 7.87
C GLU A 8 8.18 34.58 7.54
N GLU A 9 9.04 34.71 8.55
CA GLU A 9 10.48 34.93 8.33
C GLU A 9 11.16 33.73 7.66
N LEU A 10 10.77 32.51 8.02
CA LEU A 10 11.29 31.30 7.41
C LEU A 10 10.80 31.12 5.97
N GLN A 11 9.53 31.43 5.69
CA GLN A 11 9.00 31.40 4.32
C GLN A 11 9.71 32.39 3.40
N ARG A 12 10.05 33.59 3.91
CA ARG A 12 10.82 34.58 3.14
C ARG A 12 12.22 34.07 2.81
N LYS A 13 12.92 33.45 3.76
CA LYS A 13 14.24 32.84 3.54
C LYS A 13 14.20 31.66 2.57
N GLU A 14 13.15 30.84 2.60
CA GLU A 14 12.95 29.75 1.64
C GLU A 14 12.68 30.27 0.23
N ALA A 15 11.90 31.35 0.09
CA ALA A 15 11.65 31.98 -1.20
C ALA A 15 12.91 32.65 -1.78
N GLU A 16 13.74 33.25 -0.94
CA GLU A 16 15.04 33.82 -1.33
C GLU A 16 16.03 32.75 -1.78
N GLN A 17 16.04 31.58 -1.13
CA GLN A 17 16.89 30.44 -1.51
C GLN A 17 16.40 29.68 -2.77
N GLN A 18 15.14 29.86 -3.16
CA GLN A 18 14.54 29.29 -4.37
C GLN A 18 14.70 30.19 -5.61
N GLN A 19 15.31 31.37 -5.45
CA GLN A 19 15.64 32.20 -6.60
C GLN A 19 16.66 31.49 -7.48
N GLU A 20 16.42 31.55 -8.79
CA GLU A 20 17.30 30.99 -9.81
C GLU A 20 18.62 31.75 -9.75
N ASP A 21 19.73 31.03 -9.55
CA ASP A 21 21.06 31.63 -9.68
C ASP A 21 21.24 32.13 -11.13
N GLU A 22 22.15 33.06 -11.38
CA GLU A 22 22.40 33.67 -12.71
C GLU A 22 22.75 32.63 -13.81
N GLU A 23 23.11 31.40 -13.43
CA GLU A 23 23.37 30.23 -14.28
C GLU A 23 22.13 29.35 -14.57
N GLY A 24 20.93 29.71 -14.10
CA GLY A 24 19.66 29.04 -14.42
C GLY A 24 19.43 27.68 -13.73
N TRP A 25 20.21 27.34 -12.70
CA TRP A 25 20.01 26.13 -11.91
C TRP A 25 19.29 26.44 -10.60
N VAL A 26 18.24 25.68 -10.30
CA VAL A 26 17.50 25.77 -9.02
C VAL A 26 18.08 24.79 -8.00
N LYS A 27 18.50 25.29 -6.83
CA LYS A 27 18.97 24.46 -5.71
C LYS A 27 17.79 23.71 -5.06
N VAL A 28 17.83 22.38 -5.05
CA VAL A 28 16.83 21.56 -4.34
C VAL A 28 17.08 21.62 -2.84
N THR A 29 16.41 22.54 -2.14
CA THR A 29 16.42 22.60 -0.68
C THR A 29 15.49 21.54 -0.08
N ARG A 30 15.96 20.82 0.95
CA ARG A 30 15.08 19.97 1.78
C ARG A 30 14.24 20.89 2.67
N GLY A 31 12.99 21.13 2.28
CA GLY A 31 12.11 22.05 3.03
C GLY A 31 11.98 21.73 4.51
N HIS A 32 11.67 22.75 5.32
CA HIS A 32 11.58 22.68 6.80
C HIS A 32 10.56 21.70 7.37
N LYS A 33 9.80 21.01 6.51
CA LYS A 33 9.00 19.83 6.88
C LYS A 33 9.93 18.63 7.11
N GLY A 34 10.90 18.81 7.99
CA GLY A 34 11.69 17.76 8.59
C GLY A 34 10.75 16.66 9.07
N THR A 35 11.25 15.43 9.00
CA THR A 35 10.58 14.19 9.42
C THR A 35 9.92 14.39 10.78
N LYS A 36 8.63 14.77 10.77
CA LYS A 36 7.80 14.80 11.98
C LYS A 36 7.95 13.42 12.62
N ALA A 37 8.29 13.39 13.90
CA ALA A 37 8.50 12.15 14.63
C ALA A 37 7.30 11.24 14.36
N ARG A 38 7.60 10.05 13.84
CA ARG A 38 6.57 9.12 13.43
C ARG A 38 5.75 8.73 14.68
N PRO A 39 4.41 8.80 14.65
CA PRO A 39 3.62 8.40 15.79
C PRO A 39 3.88 6.92 16.11
N HIS A 40 4.16 6.60 17.37
CA HIS A 40 4.39 5.24 17.86
C HIS A 40 3.08 4.42 17.98
N SER A 41 2.11 4.65 17.10
CA SER A 41 0.86 3.89 17.10
C SER A 41 1.01 2.55 16.38
N GLU A 42 0.27 1.54 16.82
CA GLU A 42 0.23 0.22 16.17
C GLU A 42 -0.18 0.30 14.70
N ALA A 43 -1.14 1.17 14.38
CA ALA A 43 -1.57 1.42 13.01
C ALA A 43 -0.45 2.01 12.14
N ALA A 44 0.36 2.92 12.67
CA ALA A 44 1.53 3.43 11.96
C ALA A 44 2.56 2.31 11.73
N ASN A 45 2.80 1.44 12.73
CA ASN A 45 3.69 0.26 12.66
C ASN A 45 3.26 -0.75 11.61
N LYS A 46 1.97 -1.06 11.55
CA LYS A 46 1.43 -1.93 10.51
C LYS A 46 1.62 -1.33 9.12
N ARG A 47 1.41 -0.02 8.95
CA ARG A 47 1.60 0.67 7.66
C ARG A 47 3.04 0.67 7.19
N THR A 48 4.02 0.82 8.08
CA THR A 48 5.44 0.73 7.69
C THR A 48 5.84 -0.69 7.31
N LEU A 49 5.43 -1.68 8.11
CA LEU A 49 5.69 -3.08 7.79
C LEU A 49 5.10 -3.47 6.43
N GLN A 50 3.88 -3.04 6.13
CA GLN A 50 3.27 -3.25 4.81
C GLN A 50 4.06 -2.56 3.68
N LYS A 51 4.55 -1.33 3.90
CA LYS A 51 5.40 -0.63 2.91
C LYS A 51 6.72 -1.37 2.69
N GLU A 52 7.34 -1.90 3.73
CA GLU A 52 8.56 -2.70 3.62
C GLU A 52 8.32 -4.02 2.89
N MET A 53 7.25 -4.74 3.23
CA MET A 53 6.84 -5.96 2.52
C MET A 53 6.59 -5.70 1.03
N ARG A 54 5.93 -4.58 0.68
CA ARG A 54 5.75 -4.19 -0.74
C ARG A 54 7.08 -3.87 -1.43
N LYS A 55 8.00 -3.18 -0.74
CA LYS A 55 9.35 -2.91 -1.27
C LYS A 55 10.15 -4.19 -1.47
N LYS A 56 10.07 -5.14 -0.53
CA LYS A 56 10.71 -6.46 -0.64
C LYS A 56 10.13 -7.24 -1.83
N LYS A 57 8.80 -7.37 -1.91
CA LYS A 57 8.12 -8.02 -3.06
C LYS A 57 8.42 -7.40 -4.42
N ARG A 58 8.68 -6.09 -4.48
CA ARG A 58 9.06 -5.40 -5.73
C ARG A 58 10.52 -5.66 -6.11
N LYS A 59 11.41 -5.86 -5.13
CA LYS A 59 12.84 -6.14 -5.33
C LYS A 59 13.11 -7.63 -5.51
N GLU A 60 12.30 -8.48 -4.89
CA GLU A 60 12.32 -9.92 -5.05
C GLU A 60 11.78 -10.24 -6.44
N LEU A 61 12.68 -10.62 -7.35
CA LEU A 61 12.34 -11.08 -8.69
C LEU A 61 11.74 -12.50 -8.59
N MET A 62 10.54 -12.59 -8.03
CA MET A 62 9.89 -13.87 -7.69
C MET A 62 9.54 -14.70 -8.91
N ASN A 63 9.38 -14.07 -10.07
CA ASN A 63 8.97 -14.74 -11.29
C ASN A 63 9.77 -14.14 -12.44
N PHE A 64 10.88 -14.80 -12.74
CA PHE A 64 11.75 -14.40 -13.85
C PHE A 64 11.03 -14.54 -15.19
N TYR A 65 10.07 -15.46 -15.29
CA TYR A 65 9.33 -15.73 -16.51
C TYR A 65 7.81 -15.57 -16.37
N THR A 66 7.20 -15.09 -17.45
CA THR A 66 5.74 -14.91 -17.53
C THR A 66 4.95 -16.21 -17.41
N TRP A 67 5.54 -17.37 -17.75
CA TRP A 67 4.86 -18.66 -17.64
C TRP A 67 4.64 -19.11 -16.19
N GLN A 68 5.52 -18.73 -15.26
CA GLN A 68 5.39 -19.06 -13.82
C GLN A 68 4.15 -18.38 -13.22
N HIS A 69 3.92 -17.12 -13.59
CA HIS A 69 2.71 -16.40 -13.21
C HIS A 69 1.44 -17.04 -13.77
N ARG A 70 1.46 -17.44 -15.05
CA ARG A 70 0.32 -18.12 -15.67
C ARG A 70 0.04 -19.47 -15.00
N ASN A 71 1.09 -20.20 -14.63
CA ASN A 71 0.93 -21.51 -13.99
C ASN A 71 0.32 -21.37 -12.59
N THR A 72 0.87 -20.49 -11.75
CA THR A 72 0.33 -20.23 -10.39
C THR A 72 -1.12 -19.75 -10.42
N GLN A 73 -1.48 -18.89 -11.38
CA GLN A 73 -2.88 -18.47 -11.57
C GLN A 73 -3.79 -19.64 -11.98
N LYS A 74 -3.34 -20.51 -12.89
CA LYS A 74 -4.10 -21.69 -13.32
C LYS A 74 -4.32 -22.67 -12.16
N GLU A 75 -3.28 -22.95 -11.38
CA GLU A 75 -3.35 -23.80 -10.20
C GLU A 75 -4.34 -23.24 -9.17
N HIS A 76 -4.28 -21.93 -8.90
CA HIS A 76 -5.21 -21.28 -7.99
C HIS A 76 -6.67 -21.36 -8.47
N ILE A 77 -6.92 -21.16 -9.76
CA ILE A 77 -8.26 -21.30 -10.35
C ILE A 77 -8.75 -22.75 -10.26
N ALA A 78 -7.87 -23.73 -10.49
CA ALA A 78 -8.22 -25.14 -10.37
C ALA A 78 -8.60 -25.51 -8.92
N GLU A 79 -7.87 -25.00 -7.93
CA GLU A 79 -8.18 -25.20 -6.52
C GLU A 79 -9.55 -24.61 -6.15
N LEU A 80 -9.87 -23.40 -6.62
CA LEU A 80 -11.17 -22.77 -6.39
C LEU A 80 -12.31 -23.57 -7.01
N ARG A 81 -12.14 -24.10 -8.23
CA ARG A 81 -13.14 -24.95 -8.89
C ARG A 81 -13.38 -26.24 -8.11
N LYS A 82 -12.31 -26.89 -7.64
CA LYS A 82 -12.40 -28.10 -6.81
C LYS A 82 -13.19 -27.84 -5.52
N LYS A 83 -12.85 -26.80 -4.78
CA LYS A 83 -13.57 -26.43 -3.54
C LYS A 83 -15.05 -26.12 -3.81
N PHE A 84 -15.34 -25.44 -4.92
CA PHE A 84 -16.71 -25.13 -5.30
C PHE A 84 -17.54 -26.40 -5.59
N GLU A 85 -16.96 -27.39 -6.26
CA GLU A 85 -17.63 -28.67 -6.52
C GLU A 85 -17.90 -29.45 -5.23
N GLU A 86 -16.92 -29.50 -4.33
CA GLU A 86 -17.08 -30.11 -3.00
C GLU A 86 -18.20 -29.43 -2.19
N ASP A 87 -18.22 -28.10 -2.18
CA ASP A 87 -19.25 -27.33 -1.48
C ASP A 87 -20.64 -27.55 -2.11
N LYS A 88 -20.72 -27.64 -3.44
CA LYS A 88 -21.97 -27.95 -4.14
C LYS A 88 -22.51 -29.33 -3.75
N GLN A 89 -21.64 -30.34 -3.65
CA GLN A 89 -22.00 -31.67 -3.17
C GLN A 89 -22.48 -31.63 -1.72
N ARG A 90 -21.76 -30.92 -0.83
CA ARG A 90 -22.14 -30.76 0.58
C ARG A 90 -23.51 -30.11 0.73
N ILE A 91 -23.77 -29.03 -0.01
CA ILE A 91 -25.05 -28.32 0.00
C ILE A 91 -26.18 -29.22 -0.53
N ALA A 92 -25.93 -30.01 -1.57
CA ALA A 92 -26.92 -30.95 -2.09
C ALA A 92 -27.33 -31.99 -1.04
N LEU A 93 -26.36 -32.57 -0.31
CA LEU A 93 -26.63 -33.50 0.78
C LEU A 93 -27.44 -32.83 1.90
N LEU A 94 -27.06 -31.62 2.33
CA LEU A 94 -27.78 -30.88 3.36
C LEU A 94 -29.21 -30.53 2.93
N ARG A 95 -29.41 -30.15 1.65
CA ARG A 95 -30.75 -29.90 1.09
C ARG A 95 -31.60 -31.17 1.07
N ALA A 96 -31.02 -32.32 0.72
CA ALA A 96 -31.72 -33.60 0.73
C ALA A 96 -32.09 -34.05 2.15
N GLN A 97 -31.21 -33.82 3.13
CA GLN A 97 -31.48 -34.13 4.55
C GLN A 97 -32.44 -33.15 5.21
N ARG A 98 -32.57 -31.93 4.67
CA ARG A 98 -33.45 -30.90 5.22
C ARG A 98 -34.91 -31.32 5.11
N LYS A 99 -35.51 -31.68 6.23
CA LYS A 99 -36.97 -31.82 6.40
C LYS A 99 -37.58 -30.43 6.57
N PHE A 100 -37.79 -29.73 5.46
CA PHE A 100 -38.43 -28.42 5.47
C PHE A 100 -39.89 -28.56 5.93
N ARG A 101 -40.24 -27.89 7.05
CA ARG A 101 -41.61 -27.81 7.58
C ARG A 101 -42.12 -26.38 7.29
N PRO A 102 -43.02 -26.18 6.31
CA PRO A 102 -43.41 -24.86 5.83
C PRO A 102 -44.53 -24.17 6.61
N TYR A 103 -45.01 -24.78 7.70
CA TYR A 103 -46.08 -24.27 8.55
C TYR A 103 -45.56 -24.13 9.98
#